data_AF-A0A0S8DVK2-F1
#
_entry.id   AF-A0A0S8DVK2-F1
#
_cell.length_a   1.000
_cell.length_b   1.000
_cell.length_c   1.000
_cell.angle_alpha   90.00
_cell.angle_beta   90.00
_cell.angle_gamma   90.00
#
_symmetry.space_group_name_H-M   'P 1'
#
loop_
_entity.id
_entity.type
_entity.pdbx_description
1 polymer ?
#
loop_
_entity_poly.entity_id
_entity_poly.type
_entity_poly.pdbx_seq_one_letter_code
_entity_poly.pdbx_strand_id
1 'polypeptide(L)'
;APATAIGYAFTPDSRAIAYLKPEAESFDTQKPALGSLVERTVVDRNGRLLASPAKSDGSDSAAIYVCTGAVAELAGGLYHPWMHVSYAGDKRIFFTSARISLPSSRIDTGKETIFCCDTLTGAISEILPQIAIDFTQGNCHLFALSYDSQKILLPGNKNTLGIYTLGRDLDSSKILIDENESFGDDSSPKLVSQWKGRDQISCLVAENSHYLCPDPNTPHRRKEIVILDTEGNLQRVLSEDWPDELLNDY
;
A
#
# COMPACT_ATOMS: atom_id res chain seq x y z
N ALA A 1 9.42 -20.81 -8.85
CA ALA A 1 8.50 -19.83 -9.46
C ALA A 1 9.20 -18.48 -9.54
N PRO A 2 8.90 -17.61 -10.52
CA PRO A 2 9.38 -16.23 -10.51
C PRO A 2 8.84 -15.51 -9.26
N ALA A 3 9.62 -14.60 -8.69
CA ALA A 3 9.13 -13.78 -7.58
C ALA A 3 8.06 -12.79 -8.05
N THR A 4 7.28 -12.29 -7.12
CA THR A 4 6.22 -11.31 -7.33
C THR A 4 6.09 -10.50 -6.06
N ALA A 5 5.84 -9.19 -6.19
CA ALA A 5 5.67 -8.33 -5.03
C ALA A 5 4.41 -8.73 -4.24
N ILE A 6 4.47 -8.63 -2.90
CA ILE A 6 3.44 -9.15 -2.00
C ILE A 6 2.12 -8.38 -2.17
N GLY A 7 2.19 -7.07 -2.44
CA GLY A 7 1.02 -6.23 -2.69
C GLY A 7 0.54 -6.31 -4.14
N TYR A 8 -0.22 -7.34 -4.47
CA TYR A 8 -0.99 -7.43 -5.72
C TYR A 8 -2.43 -6.94 -5.53
N ALA A 9 -3.11 -6.60 -6.62
CA ALA A 9 -4.55 -6.28 -6.60
C ALA A 9 -5.31 -6.93 -7.75
N PHE A 10 -6.57 -7.29 -7.51
CA PHE A 10 -7.51 -7.67 -8.56
C PHE A 10 -8.21 -6.44 -9.14
N THR A 11 -8.50 -6.48 -10.44
CA THR A 11 -9.42 -5.52 -11.09
C THR A 11 -10.76 -5.48 -10.37
N PRO A 12 -11.52 -4.36 -10.37
CA PRO A 12 -12.82 -4.27 -9.69
C PRO A 12 -13.91 -5.26 -10.14
N ASP A 13 -13.76 -5.91 -11.30
CA ASP A 13 -14.64 -6.99 -11.79
C ASP A 13 -14.07 -8.41 -11.56
N SER A 14 -12.95 -8.51 -10.83
CA SER A 14 -12.19 -9.73 -10.52
C SER A 14 -11.74 -10.56 -11.73
N ARG A 15 -11.66 -9.97 -12.94
CA ARG A 15 -11.27 -10.70 -14.16
C ARG A 15 -9.79 -10.73 -14.45
N ALA A 16 -9.02 -9.79 -13.91
CA ALA A 16 -7.57 -9.77 -13.98
C ALA A 16 -6.92 -9.43 -12.63
N ILE A 17 -5.63 -9.75 -12.51
CA ILE A 17 -4.78 -9.43 -11.37
C ILE A 17 -3.60 -8.58 -11.86
N ALA A 18 -3.30 -7.48 -11.18
CA ALA A 18 -2.09 -6.70 -11.39
C ALA A 18 -1.09 -6.90 -10.26
N TYR A 19 0.19 -7.02 -10.63
CA TYR A 19 1.30 -7.27 -9.72
C TYR A 19 2.61 -6.78 -10.33
N LEU A 20 3.63 -6.57 -9.49
CA LEU A 20 4.99 -6.27 -9.94
C LEU A 20 5.84 -7.56 -9.96
N LYS A 21 6.58 -7.80 -11.05
CA LYS A 21 7.60 -8.85 -11.16
C LYS A 21 9.00 -8.25 -11.33
N PRO A 22 10.08 -8.93 -10.91
CA PRO A 22 11.42 -8.64 -11.41
C PRO A 22 11.57 -9.18 -12.85
N GLU A 23 12.50 -8.60 -13.62
CA GLU A 23 12.90 -9.15 -14.93
C GLU A 23 13.99 -10.22 -14.84
N ALA A 24 14.74 -10.25 -13.73
CA ALA A 24 15.79 -11.23 -13.50
C ALA A 24 15.24 -12.48 -12.78
N GLU A 25 15.62 -13.68 -13.25
CA GLU A 25 15.25 -14.96 -12.64
C GLU A 25 15.77 -15.10 -11.19
N SER A 26 16.88 -14.42 -10.87
CA SER A 26 17.37 -14.22 -9.52
C SER A 26 17.76 -12.75 -9.31
N PHE A 27 17.50 -12.25 -8.11
CA PHE A 27 17.78 -10.88 -7.68
C PHE A 27 18.06 -10.90 -6.17
N ASP A 28 18.75 -9.88 -5.68
CA ASP A 28 19.00 -9.69 -4.26
C ASP A 28 17.77 -9.05 -3.61
N THR A 29 17.14 -9.71 -2.63
CA THR A 29 15.95 -9.19 -1.95
C THR A 29 16.22 -7.94 -1.09
N GLN A 30 17.49 -7.57 -0.89
CA GLN A 30 17.91 -6.36 -0.18
C GLN A 30 18.32 -5.22 -1.13
N LYS A 31 18.09 -5.37 -2.45
CA LYS A 31 18.43 -4.34 -3.45
C LYS A 31 17.29 -4.16 -4.46
N PRO A 32 17.03 -2.93 -4.94
CA PRO A 32 16.07 -2.71 -6.00
C PRO A 32 16.55 -3.35 -7.31
N ALA A 33 15.71 -4.17 -7.93
CA ALA A 33 15.95 -4.78 -9.24
C ALA A 33 15.19 -4.03 -10.35
N LEU A 34 15.48 -4.32 -11.62
CA LEU A 34 14.56 -3.96 -12.70
C LEU A 34 13.37 -4.91 -12.71
N GLY A 35 12.18 -4.37 -12.97
CA GLY A 35 10.94 -5.14 -13.03
C GLY A 35 9.85 -4.44 -13.82
N SER A 36 8.69 -5.11 -13.93
CA SER A 36 7.53 -4.60 -14.65
C SER A 36 6.24 -4.76 -13.85
N LEU A 37 5.37 -3.76 -13.97
CA LEU A 37 3.96 -3.85 -13.65
C LEU A 37 3.27 -4.70 -14.72
N VAL A 38 2.61 -5.77 -14.30
CA VAL A 38 1.97 -6.75 -15.15
C VAL A 38 0.49 -6.85 -14.79
N GLU A 39 -0.40 -6.83 -15.78
CA GLU A 39 -1.76 -7.36 -15.63
C GLU A 39 -1.82 -8.77 -16.25
N ARG A 40 -2.46 -9.72 -15.55
CA ARG A 40 -2.78 -11.05 -16.07
C ARG A 40 -4.28 -11.31 -15.97
N THR A 41 -4.93 -11.67 -17.08
CA THR A 41 -6.32 -12.12 -17.07
C THR A 41 -6.42 -13.45 -16.31
N VAL A 42 -7.28 -13.54 -15.29
CA VAL A 42 -7.53 -14.77 -14.53
C VAL A 42 -8.86 -15.43 -14.86
N VAL A 43 -9.85 -14.67 -15.35
CA VAL A 43 -11.20 -15.17 -15.65
C VAL A 43 -11.66 -14.71 -17.04
N ASP A 44 -12.25 -15.62 -17.81
CA ASP A 44 -12.74 -15.35 -19.16
C ASP A 44 -14.04 -14.51 -19.17
N ARG A 45 -14.49 -14.12 -20.37
CA ARG A 45 -15.72 -13.31 -20.52
C ARG A 45 -16.97 -14.01 -19.98
N ASN A 46 -16.96 -15.35 -19.87
CA ASN A 46 -18.05 -16.21 -19.42
C ASN A 46 -17.96 -16.57 -17.92
N GLY A 47 -16.98 -16.05 -17.18
CA GLY A 47 -16.79 -16.36 -15.75
C GLY A 47 -15.98 -17.63 -15.47
N ARG A 48 -15.27 -18.19 -16.46
CA ARG A 48 -14.44 -19.40 -16.31
C ARG A 48 -13.01 -19.04 -15.92
N LEU A 49 -12.44 -19.71 -14.93
CA LEU A 49 -11.04 -19.56 -14.54
C LEU A 49 -10.11 -19.99 -15.69
N LEU A 50 -9.16 -19.13 -16.06
CA LEU A 50 -8.14 -19.38 -17.07
C LEU A 50 -6.94 -20.08 -16.43
N ALA A 51 -7.05 -21.38 -16.19
CA ALA A 51 -5.99 -22.18 -15.59
C ALA A 51 -5.84 -23.56 -16.22
N SER A 52 -4.63 -24.13 -16.13
CA SER A 52 -4.34 -25.53 -16.44
C SER A 52 -3.63 -26.18 -15.25
N PRO A 53 -3.68 -27.53 -15.10
CA PRO A 53 -2.84 -28.22 -14.12
C PRO A 53 -1.36 -27.84 -14.28
N ALA A 54 -0.67 -27.68 -13.17
CA ALA A 54 0.77 -27.47 -13.18
C ALA A 54 1.49 -28.70 -13.74
N LYS A 55 2.54 -28.49 -14.54
CA LYS A 55 3.46 -29.57 -14.89
C LYS A 55 4.37 -29.80 -13.69
N SER A 56 4.47 -31.05 -13.22
CA SER A 56 5.53 -31.42 -12.28
C SER A 56 6.87 -31.33 -13.01
N ASP A 57 7.66 -30.32 -12.66
CA ASP A 57 9.00 -30.05 -13.20
C ASP A 57 10.12 -30.47 -12.24
N GLY A 58 9.77 -31.05 -11.09
CA GLY A 58 10.69 -31.43 -10.03
C GLY A 58 10.99 -30.31 -9.02
N SER A 59 10.35 -29.14 -9.13
CA SER A 59 10.42 -28.10 -8.10
C SER A 59 9.35 -28.29 -7.00
N ASP A 60 9.64 -27.82 -5.79
CA ASP A 60 8.69 -27.76 -4.66
C ASP A 60 7.65 -26.63 -4.86
N SER A 61 6.93 -26.69 -5.98
CA SER A 61 5.81 -25.80 -6.28
C SER A 61 4.52 -26.32 -5.62
N ALA A 62 4.05 -25.62 -4.60
CA ALA A 62 2.73 -25.87 -3.98
C ALA A 62 1.54 -25.57 -4.92
N ALA A 63 1.77 -24.96 -6.09
CA ALA A 63 0.72 -24.60 -7.04
C ALA A 63 0.28 -25.80 -7.88
N ILE A 64 -0.93 -26.32 -7.61
CA ILE A 64 -1.56 -27.42 -8.36
C ILE A 64 -2.02 -26.98 -9.76
N TYR A 65 -2.28 -25.68 -9.95
CA TYR A 65 -2.73 -25.06 -11.20
C TYR A 65 -1.90 -23.81 -11.52
N VAL A 66 -1.72 -23.52 -12.80
CA VAL A 66 -1.05 -22.31 -13.32
C VAL A 66 -2.04 -21.51 -14.16
N CYS A 67 -2.06 -20.18 -13.98
CA CYS A 67 -2.92 -19.29 -14.76
C CYS A 67 -2.43 -19.16 -16.21
N THR A 68 -3.29 -19.52 -17.16
CA THR A 68 -3.05 -19.57 -18.61
C THR A 68 -3.61 -18.38 -19.37
N GLY A 69 -4.25 -17.43 -18.69
CA GLY A 69 -4.78 -16.22 -19.31
C GLY A 69 -3.69 -15.27 -19.82
N ALA A 70 -4.11 -14.34 -20.68
CA ALA A 70 -3.22 -13.37 -21.32
C ALA A 70 -2.51 -12.48 -20.30
N VAL A 71 -1.30 -12.04 -20.67
CA VAL A 71 -0.42 -11.20 -19.87
C VAL A 71 -0.14 -9.92 -20.64
N ALA A 72 -0.27 -8.77 -19.99
CA ALA A 72 0.10 -7.46 -20.50
C ALA A 72 1.13 -6.81 -19.58
N GLU A 73 2.23 -6.33 -20.14
CA GLU A 73 3.23 -5.53 -19.42
C GLU A 73 2.89 -4.06 -19.62
N LEU A 74 2.67 -3.34 -18.51
CA LEU A 74 2.02 -2.02 -18.52
C LEU A 74 2.99 -0.87 -18.22
N ALA A 75 3.98 -1.13 -17.37
CA ALA A 75 5.02 -0.18 -17.01
C ALA A 75 6.30 -0.92 -16.61
N GLY A 76 7.46 -0.42 -17.02
CA GLY A 76 8.74 -0.79 -16.41
C GLY A 76 8.99 0.06 -15.16
N GLY A 77 9.69 -0.48 -14.16
CA GLY A 77 10.01 0.22 -12.92
C GLY A 77 11.19 -0.41 -12.17
N LEU A 78 11.45 0.13 -10.98
CA LEU A 78 12.24 -0.60 -9.98
C LEU A 78 11.32 -1.56 -9.24
N TYR A 79 11.86 -2.71 -8.85
CA TYR A 79 11.16 -3.79 -8.15
C TYR A 79 11.79 -4.03 -6.78
N HIS A 80 10.92 -4.20 -5.78
CA HIS A 80 11.26 -4.68 -4.44
C HIS A 80 10.09 -5.56 -3.92
N PRO A 81 10.32 -6.63 -3.14
CA PRO A 81 9.25 -7.57 -2.76
C PRO A 81 8.08 -6.95 -1.96
N TRP A 82 8.33 -5.84 -1.26
CA TRP A 82 7.32 -5.12 -0.47
C TRP A 82 6.46 -4.13 -1.27
N MET A 83 6.71 -3.97 -2.57
CA MET A 83 5.93 -3.02 -3.39
C MET A 83 4.45 -3.42 -3.49
N HIS A 84 3.60 -2.41 -3.63
CA HIS A 84 2.15 -2.54 -3.56
C HIS A 84 1.48 -1.96 -4.80
N VAL A 85 0.44 -2.65 -5.25
CA VAL A 85 -0.42 -2.33 -6.41
C VAL A 85 -1.86 -2.23 -5.93
N SER A 86 -2.61 -1.25 -6.41
CA SER A 86 -4.01 -1.02 -6.06
C SER A 86 -4.80 -0.52 -7.28
N TYR A 87 -6.04 -0.95 -7.43
CA TYR A 87 -6.93 -0.49 -8.51
C TYR A 87 -7.82 0.65 -8.05
N ALA A 88 -7.89 1.71 -8.86
CA ALA A 88 -8.97 2.68 -8.78
C ALA A 88 -10.27 2.12 -9.40
N GLY A 89 -11.41 2.68 -9.00
CA GLY A 89 -12.73 2.27 -9.53
C GLY A 89 -12.90 2.47 -11.04
N ASP A 90 -12.07 3.33 -11.66
CA ASP A 90 -12.03 3.60 -13.10
C ASP A 90 -11.00 2.74 -13.88
N LYS A 91 -10.44 1.71 -13.22
CA LYS A 91 -9.41 0.78 -13.73
C LYS A 91 -8.00 1.36 -13.92
N ARG A 92 -7.72 2.61 -13.52
CA ARG A 92 -6.32 3.06 -13.36
C ARG A 92 -5.63 2.27 -12.25
N ILE A 93 -4.35 1.98 -12.44
CA ILE A 93 -3.54 1.19 -11.50
C ILE A 93 -2.59 2.13 -10.75
N PHE A 94 -2.70 2.16 -9.44
CA PHE A 94 -1.74 2.83 -8.57
C PHE A 94 -0.72 1.81 -8.09
N PHE A 95 0.57 2.12 -8.14
CA PHE A 95 1.64 1.20 -7.74
C PHE A 95 2.83 1.95 -7.14
N THR A 96 3.55 1.32 -6.21
CA THR A 96 4.82 1.88 -5.74
C THR A 96 6.00 1.45 -6.60
N SER A 97 6.92 2.39 -6.81
CA SER A 97 8.25 2.18 -7.38
C SER A 97 9.17 3.29 -6.86
N ALA A 98 10.49 3.12 -6.97
CA ALA A 98 11.43 4.21 -6.74
C ALA A 98 11.61 5.07 -8.00
N ARG A 99 11.68 6.40 -7.79
CA ARG A 99 11.99 7.38 -8.83
C ARG A 99 13.50 7.45 -9.06
N ILE A 100 13.94 7.21 -10.30
CA ILE A 100 15.34 7.43 -10.72
C ILE A 100 15.43 8.74 -11.51
N SER A 101 16.17 9.72 -11.00
CA SER A 101 16.64 10.84 -11.82
C SER A 101 17.81 10.38 -12.70
N LEU A 102 17.83 10.77 -13.98
CA LEU A 102 19.06 10.69 -14.78
C LEU A 102 20.20 11.49 -14.10
N PRO A 103 21.48 11.10 -14.25
CA PRO A 103 22.59 11.74 -13.54
C PRO A 103 22.62 13.26 -13.70
N SER A 104 22.39 13.96 -12.60
CA SER A 104 22.46 15.42 -12.50
C SER A 104 23.66 15.82 -11.63
N SER A 105 23.90 17.13 -11.45
CA SER A 105 24.91 17.63 -10.50
C SER A 105 24.54 17.44 -9.03
N ARG A 106 23.42 16.78 -8.73
CA ARG A 106 22.99 16.37 -7.38
C ARG A 106 22.86 14.86 -7.32
N ILE A 107 23.33 14.27 -6.22
CA ILE A 107 23.00 12.90 -5.84
C ILE A 107 21.58 12.93 -5.28
N ASP A 108 20.60 12.65 -6.14
CA ASP A 108 19.23 12.42 -5.72
C ASP A 108 19.13 10.94 -5.29
N THR A 109 18.99 10.70 -3.98
CA THR A 109 18.78 9.36 -3.45
C THR A 109 17.38 8.92 -3.86
N GLY A 110 17.26 7.96 -4.77
CA GLY A 110 15.98 7.53 -5.34
C GLY A 110 14.95 7.18 -4.26
N LYS A 111 13.91 8.02 -4.14
CA LYS A 111 12.83 7.85 -3.17
C LYS A 111 11.75 6.93 -3.74
N GLU A 112 11.19 6.07 -2.91
CA GLU A 112 9.95 5.37 -3.23
C GLU A 112 8.77 6.36 -3.24
N THR A 113 7.86 6.18 -4.20
CA THR A 113 6.70 7.04 -4.42
C THR A 113 5.59 6.22 -5.07
N ILE A 114 4.37 6.79 -5.13
CA ILE A 114 3.23 6.17 -5.80
C ILE A 114 3.15 6.72 -7.23
N PHE A 115 3.10 5.81 -8.19
CA PHE A 115 2.80 6.09 -9.59
C PHE A 115 1.36 5.66 -9.91
N CYS A 116 0.74 6.30 -10.90
CA CYS A 116 -0.50 5.87 -11.52
C CYS A 116 -0.24 5.51 -12.98
N CYS A 117 -0.70 4.34 -13.42
CA CYS A 117 -0.76 3.91 -14.82
C CYS A 117 -2.22 4.00 -15.29
N ASP A 118 -2.45 4.77 -16.35
CA ASP A 118 -3.69 4.75 -17.11
C ASP A 118 -3.62 3.64 -18.18
N THR A 119 -4.37 2.56 -17.95
CA THR A 119 -4.43 1.39 -18.83
C THR A 119 -5.10 1.66 -20.19
N LEU A 120 -5.78 2.81 -20.38
CA LEU A 120 -6.39 3.19 -21.65
C LEU A 120 -5.43 3.95 -22.58
N THR A 121 -4.52 4.74 -22.02
CA THR A 121 -3.57 5.57 -22.79
C THR A 121 -2.12 5.09 -22.71
N GLY A 122 -1.79 4.21 -21.76
CA GLY A 122 -0.41 3.86 -21.42
C GLY A 122 0.35 4.96 -20.68
N ALA A 123 -0.33 6.05 -20.28
CA ALA A 123 0.31 7.13 -19.54
C ALA A 123 0.67 6.69 -18.11
N ILE A 124 1.87 7.08 -17.67
CA ILE A 124 2.36 6.87 -16.30
C ILE A 124 2.61 8.24 -15.68
N SER A 125 2.25 8.44 -14.42
CA SER A 125 2.47 9.71 -13.70
C SER A 125 2.82 9.46 -12.23
N GLU A 126 3.78 10.23 -11.71
CA GLU A 126 4.07 10.33 -10.28
C GLU A 126 2.92 11.07 -9.59
N ILE A 127 2.43 10.55 -8.46
CA ILE A 127 1.19 11.05 -7.80
C ILE A 127 1.45 11.86 -6.54
N LEU A 128 2.51 11.54 -5.79
CA LEU A 128 2.81 12.20 -4.53
C LEU A 128 3.70 13.45 -4.77
N PRO A 129 3.30 14.64 -4.29
CA PRO A 129 4.21 15.79 -4.24
C PRO A 129 5.32 15.54 -3.21
N GLN A 130 6.42 16.29 -3.31
CA GLN A 130 7.61 16.08 -2.49
C GLN A 130 7.31 16.05 -0.98
N ILE A 131 6.41 16.92 -0.49
CA ILE A 131 5.94 16.93 0.91
C ILE A 131 5.27 15.63 1.35
N ALA A 132 4.52 14.95 0.46
CA ALA A 132 3.88 13.67 0.77
C ALA A 132 4.88 12.51 0.71
N ILE A 133 5.85 12.56 -0.21
CA ILE A 133 6.98 11.61 -0.24
C ILE A 133 7.77 11.72 1.07
N ASP A 134 8.11 12.94 1.50
CA ASP A 134 8.86 13.19 2.73
C ASP A 134 8.06 12.88 3.99
N PHE A 135 6.74 13.00 3.99
CA PHE A 135 5.88 12.49 5.07
C PHE A 135 5.95 10.95 5.18
N THR A 136 5.94 10.22 4.06
CA THR A 136 5.94 8.75 4.10
C THR A 136 7.24 8.13 4.60
N GLN A 137 8.39 8.81 4.46
CA GLN A 137 9.72 8.29 4.85
C GLN A 137 10.04 6.87 4.30
N GLY A 138 9.46 6.51 3.14
CA GLY A 138 9.59 5.17 2.51
C GLY A 138 8.46 4.19 2.83
N ASN A 139 7.57 4.50 3.78
CA ASN A 139 6.41 3.65 4.10
C ASN A 139 5.27 3.75 3.06
N CYS A 140 5.47 4.46 1.94
CA CYS A 140 4.45 4.63 0.89
C CYS A 140 3.97 3.30 0.27
N HIS A 141 4.72 2.21 0.42
CA HIS A 141 4.32 0.87 0.01
C HIS A 141 3.14 0.28 0.81
N LEU A 142 2.71 0.93 1.91
CA LEU A 142 1.55 0.55 2.72
C LEU A 142 0.32 1.43 2.45
N PHE A 143 0.26 2.12 1.30
CA PHE A 143 -0.84 3.02 0.94
C PHE A 143 -2.18 2.31 0.70
N ALA A 144 -3.30 3.00 0.96
CA ALA A 144 -4.64 2.52 0.58
C ALA A 144 -5.46 3.58 -0.17
N LEU A 145 -6.05 3.21 -1.30
CA LEU A 145 -6.99 4.05 -2.04
C LEU A 145 -8.36 4.10 -1.36
N SER A 146 -8.96 5.28 -1.31
CA SER A 146 -10.36 5.47 -0.93
C SER A 146 -11.32 4.87 -1.96
N TYR A 147 -12.56 4.59 -1.53
CA TYR A 147 -13.60 4.02 -2.39
C TYR A 147 -13.94 4.87 -3.63
N ASP A 148 -13.85 6.20 -3.52
CA ASP A 148 -14.02 7.14 -4.64
C ASP A 148 -12.74 7.30 -5.49
N SER A 149 -11.64 6.69 -5.07
CA SER A 149 -10.29 6.81 -5.66
C SER A 149 -9.78 8.25 -5.74
N GLN A 150 -10.33 9.19 -4.96
CA GLN A 150 -9.90 10.60 -4.94
C GLN A 150 -8.90 10.91 -3.82
N LYS A 151 -8.75 10.00 -2.87
CA LYS A 151 -7.88 10.14 -1.69
C LYS A 151 -7.00 8.90 -1.51
N ILE A 152 -5.78 9.13 -1.04
CA ILE A 152 -4.83 8.08 -0.63
C ILE A 152 -4.60 8.23 0.86
N LEU A 153 -4.80 7.13 1.59
CA LEU A 153 -4.35 7.00 2.97
C LEU A 153 -2.85 6.70 2.93
N LEU A 154 -2.05 7.61 3.48
CA LEU A 154 -0.59 7.52 3.54
C LEU A 154 -0.16 7.23 4.98
N PRO A 155 0.53 6.12 5.24
CA PRO A 155 1.27 5.95 6.48
C PRO A 155 2.61 6.69 6.40
N GLY A 156 2.93 7.44 7.44
CA GLY A 156 4.21 8.11 7.64
C GLY A 156 5.17 7.28 8.48
N ASN A 157 6.20 7.93 9.03
CA ASN A 157 7.11 7.28 9.98
C ASN A 157 6.41 6.98 11.32
N LYS A 158 6.90 6.00 12.09
CA LYS A 158 6.45 5.71 13.47
C LYS A 158 4.94 5.48 13.66
N ASN A 159 4.21 5.07 12.61
CA ASN A 159 2.74 4.98 12.56
C ASN A 159 2.00 6.33 12.62
N THR A 160 2.65 7.43 12.20
CA THR A 160 1.91 8.62 11.75
C THR A 160 1.05 8.29 10.53
N LEU A 161 -0.05 9.02 10.34
CA LEU A 161 -1.06 8.70 9.33
C LEU A 161 -1.67 9.97 8.75
N GLY A 162 -1.84 10.04 7.43
CA GLY A 162 -2.42 11.20 6.76
C GLY A 162 -3.26 10.86 5.52
N ILE A 163 -4.16 11.78 5.14
CA ILE A 163 -5.02 11.65 3.97
C ILE A 163 -4.55 12.63 2.88
N TYR A 164 -3.89 12.10 1.85
CA TYR A 164 -3.58 12.86 0.65
C TYR A 164 -4.79 12.89 -0.30
N THR A 165 -5.18 14.07 -0.80
CA THR A 165 -6.24 14.19 -1.83
C THR A 165 -5.61 14.44 -3.19
N LEU A 166 -5.99 13.66 -4.20
CA LEU A 166 -5.42 13.76 -5.54
C LEU A 166 -5.61 15.16 -6.14
N GLY A 167 -4.57 15.69 -6.76
CA GLY A 167 -4.61 17.01 -7.41
C GLY A 167 -4.62 18.19 -6.43
N ARG A 168 -4.24 17.97 -5.16
CA ARG A 168 -3.99 19.01 -4.15
C ARG A 168 -2.60 18.79 -3.55
N ASP A 169 -2.11 19.76 -2.77
CA ASP A 169 -0.98 19.54 -1.88
C ASP A 169 -1.39 18.71 -0.66
N LEU A 170 -0.42 18.16 0.08
CA LEU A 170 -0.69 17.55 1.38
C LEU A 170 -0.92 18.64 2.42
N ASP A 171 -2.17 18.77 2.86
CA ASP A 171 -2.60 19.67 3.93
C ASP A 171 -2.21 19.06 5.29
N SER A 172 -1.52 19.82 6.15
CA SER A 172 -1.15 19.35 7.49
C SER A 172 -2.36 19.15 8.41
N SER A 173 -3.49 19.79 8.14
CA SER A 173 -4.77 19.49 8.82
C SER A 173 -5.40 18.16 8.40
N LYS A 174 -4.78 17.42 7.48
CA LYS A 174 -5.14 16.06 7.08
C LYS A 174 -4.11 15.00 7.53
N ILE A 175 -3.23 15.35 8.47
CA ILE A 175 -2.54 14.38 9.32
C ILE A 175 -3.52 13.99 10.44
N LEU A 176 -3.78 12.70 10.60
CA LEU A 176 -4.70 12.12 11.60
C LEU A 176 -3.96 11.67 12.86
N ILE A 177 -2.72 11.19 12.69
CA ILE A 177 -1.83 10.79 13.78
C ILE A 177 -0.49 11.49 13.50
N ASP A 178 -0.08 12.40 14.38
CA ASP A 178 1.16 13.17 14.23
C ASP A 178 2.35 12.53 15.00
N GLU A 179 3.54 13.09 14.83
CA GLU A 179 4.78 12.51 15.38
C GLU A 179 4.81 12.44 16.92
N ASN A 180 4.02 13.26 17.62
CA ASN A 180 3.91 13.25 19.08
C ASN A 180 3.05 12.07 19.59
N GLU A 181 2.12 11.59 18.76
CA GLU A 181 1.22 10.45 19.04
C GLU A 181 1.69 9.14 18.39
N SER A 182 2.93 9.13 17.91
CA SER A 182 3.56 8.01 17.23
C SER A 182 4.11 6.94 18.21
N PHE A 183 4.39 5.72 17.74
CA PHE A 183 4.85 4.60 18.61
C PHE A 183 6.31 4.71 19.11
N GLY A 184 6.82 5.92 19.36
CA GLY A 184 8.18 6.13 19.82
C GLY A 184 9.22 5.72 18.78
N ASP A 185 10.30 5.06 19.19
CA ASP A 185 11.35 4.57 18.29
C ASP A 185 11.14 3.11 17.85
N ASP A 186 10.02 2.47 18.25
CA ASP A 186 9.80 1.05 17.99
C ASP A 186 9.33 0.79 16.54
N SER A 187 9.75 -0.34 15.99
CA SER A 187 9.97 -0.45 14.53
C SER A 187 8.73 -0.87 13.73
N SER A 188 8.45 -0.10 12.68
CA SER A 188 7.44 -0.28 11.60
C SER A 188 5.96 -0.33 12.04
N PRO A 189 5.01 0.13 11.19
CA PRO A 189 3.58 0.09 11.52
C PRO A 189 3.06 -1.36 11.53
N LYS A 190 2.91 -1.92 12.74
CA LYS A 190 2.47 -3.30 12.98
C LYS A 190 1.04 -3.61 12.50
N LEU A 191 0.22 -2.59 12.26
CA LEU A 191 -1.07 -2.71 11.57
C LEU A 191 -1.15 -1.75 10.38
N VAL A 192 -1.36 -2.29 9.18
CA VAL A 192 -1.60 -1.46 7.99
C VAL A 192 -2.96 -0.79 8.09
N SER A 193 -2.99 0.54 8.11
CA SER A 193 -4.23 1.31 8.18
C SER A 193 -5.04 1.20 6.88
N GLN A 194 -6.37 1.14 6.98
CA GLN A 194 -7.25 0.80 5.86
C GLN A 194 -8.55 1.61 5.84
N TRP A 195 -9.05 1.90 4.64
CA TRP A 195 -10.42 2.37 4.44
C TRP A 195 -11.45 1.29 4.83
N LYS A 196 -12.56 1.72 5.44
CA LYS A 196 -13.76 0.92 5.69
C LYS A 196 -14.96 1.67 5.10
N GLY A 197 -15.60 1.13 4.08
CA GLY A 197 -16.65 1.85 3.36
C GLY A 197 -16.11 3.05 2.59
N ARG A 198 -16.71 4.24 2.75
CA ARG A 198 -16.41 5.45 1.95
C ARG A 198 -15.73 6.56 2.74
N ASP A 199 -15.92 6.54 4.04
CA ASP A 199 -15.87 7.67 4.96
C ASP A 199 -15.18 7.31 6.28
N GLN A 200 -14.95 6.02 6.55
CA GLN A 200 -14.28 5.53 7.75
C GLN A 200 -12.88 4.97 7.44
N ILE A 201 -11.96 5.13 8.39
CA ILE A 201 -10.59 4.61 8.37
C ILE A 201 -10.36 3.79 9.64
N SER A 202 -9.81 2.58 9.51
CA SER A 202 -9.30 1.81 10.64
C SER A 202 -7.80 1.93 10.76
N CYS A 203 -7.31 2.33 11.93
CA CYS A 203 -5.89 2.44 12.25
C CYS A 203 -5.64 1.99 13.70
N LEU A 204 -4.38 1.70 14.01
CA LEU A 204 -3.90 1.51 15.37
C LEU A 204 -3.39 2.85 15.90
N VAL A 205 -3.68 3.19 17.16
CA VAL A 205 -3.27 4.44 17.82
C VAL A 205 -2.54 4.16 19.14
N ALA A 206 -1.67 5.08 19.54
CA ALA A 206 -0.81 4.96 20.72
C ALA A 206 -1.54 5.23 22.03
N GLU A 207 -0.96 4.76 23.13
CA GLU A 207 -1.45 4.96 24.51
C GLU A 207 -1.59 6.43 24.89
N ASN A 208 -0.78 7.30 24.30
CA ASN A 208 -0.81 8.75 24.51
C ASN A 208 -1.56 9.53 23.42
N SER A 209 -2.26 8.85 22.49
CA SER A 209 -2.99 9.51 21.41
C SER A 209 -4.20 10.28 21.95
N HIS A 210 -4.48 11.45 21.35
CA HIS A 210 -5.62 12.31 21.74
C HIS A 210 -6.97 11.61 21.56
N TYR A 211 -7.03 10.56 20.73
CA TYR A 211 -8.19 9.69 20.57
C TYR A 211 -8.51 8.84 21.80
N LEU A 212 -7.51 8.46 22.60
CA LEU A 212 -7.70 7.69 23.82
C LEU A 212 -7.62 8.57 25.08
N CYS A 213 -6.79 9.62 25.03
CA CYS A 213 -6.44 10.46 26.18
C CYS A 213 -6.64 11.95 25.89
N PRO A 214 -7.83 12.51 26.24
CA PRO A 214 -8.06 13.96 26.23
C PRO A 214 -7.18 14.74 27.23
N ASP A 215 -6.60 14.06 28.23
CA ASP A 215 -5.55 14.59 29.09
C ASP A 215 -4.22 13.85 28.82
N PRO A 216 -3.21 14.52 28.23
CA PRO A 216 -1.92 13.88 27.92
C PRO A 216 -1.09 13.52 29.16
N ASN A 217 -1.50 13.94 30.37
CA ASN A 217 -0.85 13.54 31.62
C ASN A 217 -1.34 12.16 32.13
N THR A 218 -2.42 11.64 31.57
CA THR A 218 -3.07 10.39 32.01
C THR A 218 -3.15 9.41 30.81
N PRO A 219 -2.04 8.75 30.43
CA PRO A 219 -1.99 7.87 29.26
C PRO A 219 -2.90 6.63 29.41
N HIS A 220 -3.34 6.09 28.28
CA HIS A 220 -4.22 4.94 28.20
C HIS A 220 -3.46 3.67 28.62
N ARG A 221 -4.20 2.63 29.00
CA ARG A 221 -3.62 1.37 29.51
C ARG A 221 -2.78 0.62 28.48
N ARG A 222 -3.12 0.75 27.19
CA ARG A 222 -2.60 -0.01 26.05
C ARG A 222 -2.96 0.69 24.73
N LYS A 223 -2.26 0.35 23.64
CA LYS A 223 -2.64 0.71 22.26
C LYS A 223 -4.05 0.20 21.93
N GLU A 224 -4.74 0.88 21.02
CA GLU A 224 -6.06 0.46 20.55
C GLU A 224 -6.20 0.58 19.03
N ILE A 225 -7.03 -0.27 18.44
CA ILE A 225 -7.54 -0.11 17.07
C ILE A 225 -8.78 0.77 17.14
N VAL A 226 -8.82 1.84 16.34
CA VAL A 226 -9.93 2.80 16.28
C VAL A 226 -10.56 2.87 14.89
N ILE A 227 -11.78 3.42 14.81
CA ILE A 227 -12.33 3.96 13.57
C ILE A 227 -12.35 5.48 13.67
N LEU A 228 -11.72 6.13 12.69
CA LEU A 228 -11.78 7.57 12.44
C LEU A 228 -12.67 7.86 11.22
N ASP A 229 -13.15 9.09 11.06
CA ASP A 229 -13.69 9.60 9.80
C ASP A 229 -12.65 10.36 8.94
N THR A 230 -13.04 10.87 7.75
CA THR A 230 -12.13 11.64 6.87
C THR A 230 -11.75 13.03 7.37
N GLU A 231 -12.42 13.51 8.41
CA GLU A 231 -12.09 14.77 9.10
C GLU A 231 -11.25 14.52 10.35
N GLY A 232 -10.96 13.26 10.67
CA GLY A 232 -10.12 12.85 11.80
C GLY A 232 -10.86 12.76 13.12
N ASN A 233 -12.20 12.73 13.16
CA ASN A 233 -12.92 12.51 14.41
C ASN A 233 -12.99 11.02 14.75
N LEU A 234 -12.81 10.68 16.03
CA LEU A 234 -13.04 9.33 16.53
C LEU A 234 -14.52 8.96 16.45
N GLN A 235 -14.82 7.86 15.76
CA GLN A 235 -16.17 7.31 15.65
C GLN A 235 -16.41 6.17 16.66
N ARG A 236 -15.37 5.38 16.98
CA ARG A 236 -15.36 4.34 18.02
C ARG A 236 -13.96 3.76 18.22
N VAL A 237 -13.71 3.21 19.42
CA VAL A 237 -12.68 2.17 19.62
C VAL A 237 -13.23 0.83 19.11
N LEU A 238 -12.40 -0.01 18.49
CA LEU A 238 -12.78 -1.34 17.99
C LEU A 238 -12.31 -2.48 18.90
N SER A 239 -11.18 -2.29 19.59
CA SER A 239 -10.53 -3.31 20.41
C SER A 239 -10.79 -3.19 21.91
N GLU A 240 -11.69 -2.29 22.34
CA GLU A 240 -12.03 -2.04 23.75
C GLU A 240 -12.30 -3.35 24.53
N ASP A 241 -13.21 -4.19 24.02
CA ASP A 241 -13.55 -5.51 24.60
C ASP A 241 -12.52 -6.64 24.30
N TRP A 242 -11.41 -6.36 23.61
CA TRP A 242 -10.47 -7.42 23.19
C TRP A 242 -9.49 -7.80 24.31
N PRO A 243 -9.08 -9.08 24.40
CA PRO A 243 -7.99 -9.52 25.27
C PRO A 243 -6.68 -8.78 24.96
N ASP A 244 -5.92 -8.45 25.99
CA ASP A 244 -4.69 -7.65 25.86
C ASP A 244 -3.57 -8.43 25.19
N GLU A 245 -3.61 -9.76 25.29
CA GLU A 245 -2.73 -10.68 24.57
C GLU A 245 -2.83 -10.50 23.05
N LEU A 246 -3.99 -10.09 22.51
CA LEU A 246 -4.16 -9.79 21.08
C LEU A 246 -3.63 -8.41 20.69
N LEU A 247 -3.28 -7.54 21.65
CA LEU A 247 -2.79 -6.18 21.42
C LEU A 247 -1.29 -6.04 21.73
N ASN A 248 -0.73 -6.93 22.56
CA ASN A 248 0.71 -6.98 22.87
C ASN A 248 1.60 -7.26 21.64
N ASP A 249 1.08 -7.98 20.64
CA ASP A 249 1.79 -8.23 19.38
C ASP A 249 1.85 -6.98 18.48
N TYR A 250 0.94 -6.00 18.68
CA TYR A 250 0.81 -4.75 17.91
C TYR A 250 1.58 -3.55 18.50
#